data_AF-A0A8T7GSY8-F1
#
_entry.id   AF-A0A8T7GSY8-F1
#
_cell.length_a   1.000
_cell.length_b   1.000
_cell.length_c   1.000
_cell.angle_alpha   90.00
_cell.angle_beta   90.00
_cell.angle_gamma   90.00
#
_symmetry.space_group_name_H-M   'P 1'
#
loop_
_entity.id
_entity.type
_entity.pdbx_description
1 polymer ?
#
loop_
_entity_poly.entity_id
_entity_poly.type
_entity_poly.pdbx_seq_one_letter_code
_entity_poly.pdbx_strand_id
1 'polypeptide(L)'
;MRALLLHAKHIEVIPREKALEAADPDPSPLKMENALVVYVAFERGDQQEYLEMLLQDTLEHLQRIKADHVLLYPYVHLTSQPESPVRSRTLLNKLYELFQQKVPTFKAPFGWYKEFDIHVYGHPLSELSREYRKGKEIISQSLKQEETLKSEFYIFDGELHKIEEFDFSQYPNLKKLADYETKKSRAYESEPVHIELMKRLELVDYEPASDSGNLRYYPKGRLIKKIIEDSVTHYCIKSGAHEVETPIMYDFAHPSLEKYLNRFPARQYTINSDQRMFFLRFAACFGQFLIAHDVYLSYKQLPFKLYELTRYSFRREQSGELMGLKRLRAFTMPDMHTFVRDFDQAREEFLKQLHTSKEIMEEYELYSHIEIAFRAQKDFFYEHLEWYKELQRIVGKPFLIELFDQRYAYFITKFEFNFIDSKDKA
;
A
#
# COMPACT_ATOMS: atom_id res chain seq x y z
N MET A 1 -16.34 11.68 11.39
CA MET A 1 -17.65 11.30 10.82
C MET A 1 -17.67 9.80 10.58
N ARG A 2 -18.76 9.13 10.90
CA ARG A 2 -18.93 7.68 10.67
C ARG A 2 -20.18 7.42 9.85
N ALA A 3 -20.11 6.42 8.98
CA ALA A 3 -21.25 5.97 8.20
C ALA A 3 -21.34 4.44 8.16
N LEU A 4 -22.56 3.91 8.25
CA LEU A 4 -22.89 2.52 8.01
C LEU A 4 -23.90 2.49 6.85
N LEU A 5 -23.52 1.81 5.77
CA LEU A 5 -24.31 1.70 4.55
C LEU A 5 -24.90 0.29 4.51
N LEU A 6 -26.23 0.20 4.44
CA LEU A 6 -26.97 -1.06 4.32
C LEU A 6 -27.82 -1.06 3.05
N HIS A 7 -27.63 -2.08 2.21
CA HIS A 7 -28.49 -2.31 1.05
C HIS A 7 -29.79 -2.97 1.48
N ALA A 8 -30.81 -2.16 1.70
CA ALA A 8 -32.11 -2.59 2.17
C ALA A 8 -33.00 -3.01 0.99
N LYS A 9 -33.49 -4.25 1.06
CA LYS A 9 -34.63 -4.69 0.26
C LYS A 9 -35.87 -3.89 0.62
N HIS A 10 -36.09 -3.70 1.93
CA HIS A 10 -37.20 -2.94 2.49
C HIS A 10 -36.70 -2.11 3.68
N ILE A 11 -37.16 -0.87 3.81
CA ILE A 11 -37.04 -0.07 5.04
C ILE A 11 -38.30 0.76 5.29
N GLU A 12 -38.78 0.73 6.53
CA GLU A 12 -39.86 1.57 7.04
C GLU A 12 -39.38 2.31 8.29
N VAL A 13 -39.62 3.62 8.37
CA VAL A 13 -39.20 4.48 9.47
C VAL A 13 -40.39 5.29 9.97
N ILE A 14 -40.75 5.10 11.24
CA ILE A 14 -41.88 5.76 11.89
C ILE A 14 -41.36 6.66 13.02
N PRO A 15 -41.48 7.99 12.91
CA PRO A 15 -41.19 8.89 14.01
C PRO A 15 -42.21 8.68 15.15
N ARG A 16 -41.73 8.62 16.40
CA ARG A 16 -42.57 8.40 17.59
C ARG A 16 -42.64 9.64 18.47
N GLU A 17 -41.51 10.01 19.05
CA GLU A 17 -41.44 11.09 20.04
C GLU A 17 -40.28 12.04 19.76
N LYS A 18 -40.46 13.32 20.08
CA LYS A 18 -39.44 14.35 19.92
C LYS A 18 -38.35 14.15 20.98
N ALA A 19 -37.11 13.90 20.54
CA ALA A 19 -35.99 13.60 21.42
C ALA A 19 -35.09 14.81 21.72
N LEU A 20 -35.10 15.84 20.86
CA LEU A 20 -34.23 17.01 20.97
C LEU A 20 -34.98 18.30 20.65
N GLU A 21 -34.59 19.42 21.26
CA GLU A 21 -35.17 20.74 20.92
C GLU A 21 -34.98 21.09 19.45
N ALA A 22 -33.79 20.79 18.91
CA ALA A 22 -33.40 21.05 17.53
C ALA A 22 -34.01 20.07 16.50
N ALA A 23 -34.98 19.23 16.88
CA ALA A 23 -35.59 18.25 15.99
C ALA A 23 -36.27 18.91 14.76
N ASP A 24 -36.41 18.13 13.70
CA ASP A 24 -37.18 18.56 12.52
C ASP A 24 -38.66 18.75 12.88
N PRO A 25 -39.34 19.77 12.31
CA PRO A 25 -40.78 19.96 12.50
C PRO A 25 -41.57 18.90 11.74
N ASP A 26 -42.70 18.47 12.32
CA ASP A 26 -43.74 17.66 11.69
C ASP A 26 -43.22 16.44 10.89
N PRO A 27 -42.63 15.43 11.56
CA PRO A 27 -42.02 14.31 10.87
C PRO A 27 -43.09 13.36 10.31
N SER A 28 -42.90 12.89 9.08
CA SER A 28 -43.77 11.89 8.45
C SER A 28 -43.09 10.51 8.42
N PRO A 29 -43.88 9.41 8.47
CA PRO A 29 -43.37 8.09 8.19
C PRO A 29 -42.76 7.99 6.78
N LEU A 30 -41.72 7.18 6.64
CA LEU A 30 -41.05 6.90 5.37
C LEU A 30 -41.05 5.40 5.12
N LYS A 31 -41.32 5.00 3.87
CA LYS A 31 -41.25 3.61 3.44
C LYS A 31 -40.60 3.54 2.07
N MET A 32 -39.61 2.66 1.93
CA MET A 32 -38.82 2.51 0.71
C MET A 32 -38.50 1.03 0.46
N GLU A 33 -38.45 0.67 -0.82
CA GLU A 33 -37.93 -0.61 -1.29
C GLU A 33 -36.63 -0.36 -2.05
N ASN A 34 -35.75 -1.36 -2.12
CA ASN A 34 -34.49 -1.33 -2.87
C ASN A 34 -33.66 -0.04 -2.66
N ALA A 35 -33.36 0.26 -1.40
CA ALA A 35 -32.71 1.51 -1.01
C ALA A 35 -31.36 1.27 -0.34
N LEU A 36 -30.41 2.16 -0.59
CA LEU A 36 -29.17 2.22 0.18
C LEU A 36 -29.39 3.12 1.39
N VAL A 37 -29.45 2.52 2.58
CA VAL A 37 -29.65 3.23 3.84
C VAL A 37 -28.28 3.63 4.38
N VAL A 38 -28.04 4.93 4.48
CA VAL A 38 -26.79 5.50 4.98
C VAL A 38 -27.03 6.02 6.38
N TYR A 39 -26.77 5.18 7.38
CA TYR A 39 -26.73 5.60 8.76
C TYR A 39 -25.50 6.48 8.99
N VAL A 40 -25.69 7.72 9.43
CA VAL A 40 -24.60 8.70 9.58
C VAL A 40 -24.54 9.25 11.00
N ALA A 41 -23.32 9.33 11.53
CA ALA A 41 -23.02 10.02 12.78
C ALA A 41 -21.92 11.08 12.56
N PHE A 42 -22.21 12.29 12.99
CA PHE A 42 -21.25 13.40 12.97
C PHE A 42 -20.49 13.47 14.29
N GLU A 43 -19.19 13.73 14.19
CA GLU A 43 -18.25 13.79 15.30
C GLU A 43 -17.67 15.20 15.46
N ARG A 44 -17.24 15.54 16.68
CA ARG A 44 -16.66 16.86 16.95
C ARG A 44 -15.45 17.10 16.04
N GLY A 45 -15.49 18.21 15.31
CA GLY A 45 -14.42 18.58 14.39
C GLY A 45 -14.59 18.09 12.96
N ASP A 46 -15.72 17.48 12.61
CA ASP A 46 -16.04 17.11 11.24
C ASP A 46 -15.98 18.30 10.28
N GLN A 47 -15.25 18.11 9.17
CA GLN A 47 -15.04 19.10 8.12
C GLN A 47 -15.98 18.85 6.94
N GLN A 48 -16.25 19.90 6.15
CA GLN A 48 -17.17 19.82 5.01
C GLN A 48 -16.68 18.83 3.93
N GLU A 49 -15.37 18.68 3.76
CA GLU A 49 -14.74 17.70 2.88
C GLU A 49 -15.19 16.26 3.14
N TYR A 50 -15.53 15.90 4.40
CA TYR A 50 -15.97 14.54 4.73
C TYR A 50 -17.34 14.22 4.15
N LEU A 51 -18.19 15.23 3.94
CA LEU A 51 -19.49 15.08 3.31
C LEU A 51 -19.33 14.70 1.83
N GLU A 52 -18.40 15.35 1.14
CA GLU A 52 -18.08 15.06 -0.27
C GLU A 52 -17.45 13.67 -0.42
N MET A 53 -16.60 13.27 0.53
CA MET A 53 -16.02 11.92 0.57
C MET A 53 -17.08 10.83 0.75
N LEU A 54 -18.03 11.03 1.68
CA LEU A 54 -19.15 10.11 1.86
C LEU A 54 -20.06 10.06 0.63
N LEU A 55 -20.31 11.20 -0.02
CA LEU A 55 -21.05 11.24 -1.27
C LEU A 55 -20.37 10.37 -2.33
N GLN A 56 -19.06 10.57 -2.57
CA GLN A 56 -18.33 9.81 -3.58
C GLN A 56 -18.36 8.30 -3.28
N ASP A 57 -18.03 7.89 -2.06
CA ASP A 57 -18.02 6.48 -1.65
C ASP A 57 -19.41 5.85 -1.83
N THR A 58 -20.47 6.61 -1.52
CA THR A 58 -21.85 6.12 -1.63
C THR A 58 -22.27 5.98 -3.09
N LEU A 59 -21.92 6.92 -3.96
CA LEU A 59 -22.22 6.84 -5.39
C LEU A 59 -21.50 5.66 -6.06
N GLU A 60 -20.21 5.47 -5.75
CA GLU A 60 -19.43 4.31 -6.24
C GLU A 60 -20.04 2.99 -5.76
N HIS A 61 -20.52 2.94 -4.52
CA HIS A 61 -21.17 1.75 -3.98
C HIS A 61 -22.54 1.49 -4.62
N LEU A 62 -23.35 2.54 -4.79
CA LEU A 62 -24.69 2.47 -5.37
C LEU A 62 -24.66 1.91 -6.81
N GLN A 63 -23.65 2.27 -7.61
CA GLN A 63 -23.43 1.70 -8.94
C GLN A 63 -23.22 0.18 -8.94
N ARG A 64 -22.60 -0.37 -7.88
CA ARG A 64 -22.33 -1.81 -7.77
C ARG A 64 -23.56 -2.60 -7.36
N ILE A 65 -24.33 -2.08 -6.41
CA ILE A 65 -25.49 -2.78 -5.82
C ILE A 65 -26.81 -2.53 -6.56
N LYS A 66 -26.86 -1.50 -7.43
CA LYS A 66 -28.03 -1.12 -8.23
C LYS A 66 -29.27 -0.81 -7.38
N ALA A 67 -29.07 -0.13 -6.25
CA ALA A 67 -30.17 0.42 -5.45
C ALA A 67 -30.80 1.64 -6.15
N ASP A 68 -32.09 1.84 -5.99
CA ASP A 68 -32.84 2.89 -6.71
C ASP A 68 -32.71 4.26 -6.04
N HIS A 69 -32.55 4.28 -4.72
CA HIS A 69 -32.61 5.48 -3.90
C HIS A 69 -31.64 5.42 -2.71
N VAL A 70 -31.29 6.59 -2.17
CA VAL A 70 -30.54 6.73 -0.92
C VAL A 70 -31.45 7.22 0.20
N LEU A 71 -31.37 6.61 1.37
CA LEU A 71 -31.97 7.13 2.61
C LEU A 71 -30.87 7.55 3.58
N LEU A 72 -30.73 8.86 3.82
CA LEU A 72 -29.85 9.38 4.87
C LEU A 72 -30.53 9.24 6.23
N TYR A 73 -29.96 8.44 7.12
CA TYR A 73 -30.50 8.17 8.44
C TYR A 73 -29.57 8.72 9.54
N PRO A 74 -29.94 9.78 10.28
CA PRO A 74 -29.12 10.26 11.39
C PRO A 74 -29.11 9.26 12.55
N TYR A 75 -27.93 8.72 12.87
CA TYR A 75 -27.74 7.63 13.83
C TYR A 75 -26.53 7.87 14.73
N VAL A 76 -26.72 8.69 15.77
CA VAL A 76 -25.65 9.15 16.67
C VAL A 76 -24.88 8.01 17.36
N HIS A 77 -25.49 6.83 17.51
CA HIS A 77 -24.93 5.68 18.21
C HIS A 77 -23.75 5.02 17.48
N LEU A 78 -23.40 5.43 16.26
CA LEU A 78 -22.17 4.97 15.59
C LEU A 78 -20.90 5.55 16.22
N THR A 79 -20.99 6.62 17.02
CA THR A 79 -19.82 7.31 17.59
C THR A 79 -19.91 7.46 19.11
N SER A 80 -18.73 7.45 19.76
CA SER A 80 -18.54 7.82 21.16
C SER A 80 -18.20 9.30 21.36
N GLN A 81 -18.04 10.08 20.27
CA GLN A 81 -17.66 11.50 20.31
C GLN A 81 -18.60 12.38 19.46
N PRO A 82 -19.91 12.39 19.76
CA PRO A 82 -20.89 13.05 18.91
C PRO A 82 -20.68 14.57 18.83
N GLU A 83 -20.92 15.12 17.65
CA GLU A 83 -21.06 16.56 17.42
C GLU A 83 -22.35 17.09 18.07
N SER A 84 -22.38 18.40 18.35
CA SER A 84 -23.55 19.11 18.87
C SER A 84 -24.79 18.90 17.98
N PRO A 85 -26.01 18.81 18.56
CA PRO A 85 -27.24 18.60 17.80
C PRO A 85 -27.48 19.63 16.70
N VAL A 86 -27.21 20.91 16.99
CA VAL A 86 -27.40 22.02 16.04
C VAL A 86 -26.48 21.85 14.83
N ARG A 87 -25.18 21.65 15.07
CA ARG A 87 -24.21 21.47 13.98
C ARG A 87 -24.44 20.15 13.22
N SER A 88 -24.81 19.08 13.91
CA SER A 88 -25.16 17.80 13.27
C SER A 88 -26.33 17.94 12.30
N ARG A 89 -27.37 18.70 12.70
CA ARG A 89 -28.50 19.00 11.81
C ARG A 89 -28.07 19.81 10.60
N THR A 90 -27.23 20.83 10.79
CA THR A 90 -26.67 21.62 9.69
C THR A 90 -25.87 20.75 8.72
N LEU A 91 -24.99 19.88 9.22
CA LEU A 91 -24.19 18.97 8.40
C LEU A 91 -25.06 17.95 7.65
N LEU A 92 -26.07 17.39 8.31
CA LEU A 92 -27.02 16.47 7.68
C LEU A 92 -27.79 17.13 6.54
N ASN A 93 -28.25 18.38 6.72
CA ASN A 93 -28.96 19.13 5.68
C ASN A 93 -28.04 19.42 4.48
N LYS A 94 -26.80 19.84 4.73
CA LYS A 94 -25.80 20.00 3.66
C LYS A 94 -25.54 18.69 2.91
N LEU A 95 -25.38 17.58 3.63
CA LEU A 95 -25.19 16.25 3.03
C LEU A 95 -26.39 15.86 2.16
N TYR A 96 -27.61 16.10 2.65
CA TYR A 96 -28.83 15.85 1.89
C TYR A 96 -28.90 16.67 0.60
N GLU A 97 -28.59 17.96 0.64
CA GLU A 97 -28.54 18.83 -0.54
C GLU A 97 -27.51 18.34 -1.57
N LEU A 98 -26.32 17.92 -1.11
CA LEU A 98 -25.27 17.36 -1.97
C LEU A 98 -25.72 16.08 -2.68
N PHE A 99 -26.37 15.18 -1.94
CA PHE A 99 -26.87 13.93 -2.48
C PHE A 99 -28.02 14.11 -3.48
N GLN A 100 -28.97 15.00 -3.18
CA GLN A 100 -30.12 15.27 -4.06
C GLN A 100 -29.70 15.77 -5.45
N GLN A 101 -28.56 16.44 -5.57
CA GLN A 101 -28.04 16.89 -6.87
C GLN A 101 -27.58 15.74 -7.78
N LYS A 102 -27.39 14.53 -7.23
CA LYS A 102 -26.77 13.40 -7.94
C LYS A 102 -27.66 12.17 -8.01
N VAL A 103 -28.41 11.86 -6.96
CA VAL A 103 -29.26 10.67 -6.86
C VAL A 103 -30.54 10.95 -6.07
N PRO A 104 -31.65 10.25 -6.37
CA PRO A 104 -32.87 10.35 -5.58
C PRO A 104 -32.60 10.02 -4.11
N THR A 105 -32.75 11.02 -3.24
CA THR A 105 -32.35 10.94 -1.85
C THR A 105 -33.45 11.40 -0.92
N PHE A 106 -33.67 10.63 0.13
CA PHE A 106 -34.60 10.89 1.23
C PHE A 106 -33.83 11.01 2.54
N LYS A 107 -34.44 11.65 3.54
CA LYS A 107 -33.81 11.87 4.84
C LYS A 107 -34.78 11.47 5.95
N ALA A 108 -34.34 10.58 6.84
CA ALA A 108 -35.12 10.24 8.02
C ALA A 108 -35.15 11.41 9.02
N PRO A 109 -36.25 11.59 9.80
CA PRO A 109 -36.41 12.72 10.71
C PRO A 109 -35.26 12.88 11.73
N PHE A 110 -34.65 14.06 11.78
CA PHE A 110 -33.59 14.37 12.75
C PHE A 110 -34.18 14.76 14.12
N GLY A 111 -33.57 14.25 15.20
CA GLY A 111 -33.95 14.61 16.58
C GLY A 111 -35.24 13.96 17.09
N TRP A 112 -35.70 12.89 16.45
CA TRP A 112 -36.84 12.08 16.87
C TRP A 112 -36.40 10.68 17.26
N TYR A 113 -37.02 10.11 18.30
CA TYR A 113 -37.07 8.68 18.48
C TYR A 113 -37.85 8.07 17.32
N LYS A 114 -37.27 7.05 16.71
CA LYS A 114 -37.79 6.42 15.51
C LYS A 114 -37.85 4.92 15.74
N GLU A 115 -39.00 4.36 15.42
CA GLU A 115 -39.12 2.93 15.18
C GLU A 115 -38.78 2.68 13.71
N PHE A 116 -38.09 1.58 13.41
CA PHE A 116 -37.85 1.21 12.03
C PHE A 116 -37.81 -0.31 11.86
N ASP A 117 -38.32 -0.77 10.73
CA ASP A 117 -38.18 -2.14 10.24
C ASP A 117 -37.26 -2.10 9.02
N ILE A 118 -36.31 -3.04 8.94
CA ILE A 118 -35.36 -3.12 7.83
C ILE A 118 -35.09 -4.57 7.47
N HIS A 119 -35.18 -4.86 6.17
CA HIS A 119 -34.78 -6.13 5.60
C HIS A 119 -33.62 -5.90 4.63
N VAL A 120 -32.42 -6.35 4.99
CA VAL A 120 -31.18 -6.15 4.23
C VAL A 120 -30.94 -7.34 3.30
N TYR A 121 -30.47 -7.09 2.07
CA TYR A 121 -30.09 -8.17 1.16
C TYR A 121 -28.90 -8.98 1.72
N GLY A 122 -28.89 -10.29 1.51
CA GLY A 122 -27.81 -11.17 1.95
C GLY A 122 -26.72 -11.34 0.89
N HIS A 123 -25.87 -10.33 0.66
CA HIS A 123 -24.74 -10.43 -0.28
C HIS A 123 -23.49 -9.69 0.22
N PRO A 124 -22.26 -10.03 -0.20
CA PRO A 124 -21.04 -9.46 0.38
C PRO A 124 -20.93 -7.92 0.34
N LEU A 125 -21.67 -7.27 -0.57
CA LEU A 125 -21.71 -5.82 -0.71
C LEU A 125 -22.89 -5.17 0.02
N SER A 126 -23.68 -5.88 0.82
CA SER A 126 -24.91 -5.32 1.40
C SER A 126 -24.66 -4.51 2.65
N GLU A 127 -23.50 -4.68 3.28
CA GLU A 127 -23.15 -4.04 4.53
C GLU A 127 -21.75 -3.44 4.43
N LEU A 128 -21.62 -2.16 4.74
CA LEU A 128 -20.36 -1.44 4.60
C LEU A 128 -20.22 -0.37 5.67
N SER A 129 -19.13 -0.42 6.42
CA SER A 129 -18.78 0.62 7.39
C SER A 129 -17.71 1.56 6.82
N ARG A 130 -17.83 2.86 7.11
CA ARG A 130 -16.91 3.91 6.70
C ARG A 130 -16.65 4.86 7.86
N GLU A 131 -15.39 5.29 7.93
CA GLU A 131 -14.93 6.26 8.91
C GLU A 131 -14.11 7.35 8.20
N TYR A 132 -14.49 8.60 8.44
CA TYR A 132 -13.87 9.78 7.85
C TYR A 132 -13.29 10.62 8.98
N ARG A 133 -11.96 10.73 9.00
CA ARG A 133 -11.20 11.52 9.98
C ARG A 133 -10.14 12.34 9.24
N LYS A 134 -9.66 13.40 9.88
CA LYS A 134 -8.53 14.19 9.37
C LYS A 134 -7.31 13.28 9.26
N GLY A 135 -6.75 13.16 8.06
CA GLY A 135 -5.74 12.15 7.72
C GLY A 135 -6.33 10.98 6.94
N LYS A 136 -7.01 11.26 5.82
CA LYS A 136 -7.37 10.23 4.84
C LYS A 136 -6.12 9.41 4.53
N GLU A 137 -6.25 8.07 4.58
CA GLU A 137 -5.28 7.19 3.94
C GLU A 137 -5.14 7.64 2.48
N ILE A 138 -4.01 8.28 2.18
CA ILE A 138 -3.64 8.63 0.82
C ILE A 138 -3.28 7.30 0.14
N ILE A 139 -4.28 6.64 -0.47
CA ILE A 139 -4.01 5.59 -1.43
C ILE A 139 -3.42 6.30 -2.65
N SER A 140 -2.12 6.12 -2.88
CA SER A 140 -1.39 6.71 -3.99
C SER A 140 -2.09 6.47 -5.33
N GLN A 141 -2.06 7.47 -6.22
CA GLN A 141 -2.58 7.34 -7.59
C GLN A 141 -1.91 6.18 -8.35
N SER A 142 -0.67 5.85 -8.00
CA SER A 142 0.06 4.71 -8.58
C SER A 142 -0.61 3.36 -8.31
N LEU A 143 -1.21 3.14 -7.12
CA LEU A 143 -1.92 1.90 -6.81
C LEU A 143 -3.14 1.73 -7.73
N LYS A 144 -3.83 2.83 -8.03
CA LYS A 144 -4.99 2.83 -8.95
C LYS A 144 -4.56 2.61 -10.40
N GLN A 145 -3.40 3.13 -10.80
CA GLN A 145 -2.87 2.97 -12.16
C GLN A 145 -2.34 1.55 -12.41
N GLU A 146 -1.69 0.93 -11.42
CA GLU A 146 -1.21 -0.46 -11.47
C GLU A 146 -2.36 -1.45 -11.73
N GLU A 147 -3.55 -1.20 -11.15
CA GLU A 147 -4.74 -2.03 -11.38
C GLU A 147 -5.28 -1.94 -12.82
N THR A 148 -5.03 -0.83 -13.52
CA THR A 148 -5.53 -0.56 -14.88
C THR A 148 -4.52 -0.86 -15.99
N LEU A 149 -3.31 -1.27 -15.65
CA LEU A 149 -2.22 -1.42 -16.60
C LEU A 149 -2.37 -2.66 -17.49
N LYS A 150 -2.02 -2.51 -18.78
CA LYS A 150 -1.75 -3.63 -19.66
C LYS A 150 -0.26 -3.98 -19.53
N SER A 151 0.05 -5.08 -18.83
CA SER A 151 1.37 -5.69 -18.83
C SER A 151 1.28 -7.14 -19.29
N GLU A 152 2.36 -7.61 -19.90
CA GLU A 152 2.51 -8.97 -20.42
C GLU A 152 3.75 -9.61 -19.82
N PHE A 153 3.65 -10.89 -19.46
CA PHE A 153 4.75 -11.64 -18.87
C PHE A 153 5.36 -12.62 -19.86
N TYR A 154 6.68 -12.73 -19.85
CA TYR A 154 7.47 -13.59 -20.72
C TYR A 154 8.59 -14.29 -19.94
N ILE A 155 9.12 -15.37 -20.51
CA ILE A 155 10.39 -15.96 -20.08
C ILE A 155 11.47 -15.52 -21.05
N PHE A 156 12.63 -15.13 -20.51
CA PHE A 156 13.78 -14.74 -21.30
C PHE A 156 14.99 -15.62 -20.97
N ASP A 157 15.53 -16.29 -21.99
CA ASP A 157 16.72 -17.15 -21.90
C ASP A 157 17.85 -16.72 -22.86
N GLY A 158 17.70 -15.53 -23.44
CA GLY A 158 18.46 -15.07 -24.62
C GLY A 158 17.52 -14.73 -25.77
N GLU A 159 16.37 -15.42 -25.81
CA GLU A 159 15.21 -15.11 -26.64
C GLU A 159 13.97 -14.90 -25.76
N LEU A 160 12.95 -14.23 -26.30
CA LEU A 160 11.72 -13.93 -25.57
C LEU A 160 10.65 -14.98 -25.89
N HIS A 161 10.21 -15.71 -24.87
CA HIS A 161 9.20 -16.77 -24.99
C HIS A 161 7.93 -16.38 -24.23
N LYS A 162 6.77 -16.72 -24.78
CA LYS A 162 5.54 -16.69 -23.98
C LYS A 162 5.61 -17.74 -22.88
N ILE A 163 5.00 -17.46 -21.73
CA ILE A 163 5.01 -18.39 -20.60
C ILE A 163 4.46 -19.76 -20.99
N GLU A 164 3.43 -19.81 -21.83
CA GLU A 164 2.80 -21.07 -22.24
C GLU A 164 3.66 -21.91 -23.20
N GLU A 165 4.65 -21.28 -23.84
CA GLU A 165 5.50 -21.90 -24.88
C GLU A 165 6.86 -22.35 -24.32
N PHE A 166 7.24 -21.89 -23.12
CA PHE A 166 8.54 -22.20 -22.50
C PHE A 166 8.54 -23.56 -21.77
N ASP A 167 9.59 -24.36 -21.96
CA ASP A 167 9.76 -25.63 -21.24
C ASP A 167 10.38 -25.41 -19.85
N PHE A 168 9.55 -25.57 -18.82
CA PHE A 168 9.96 -25.46 -17.42
C PHE A 168 10.50 -26.76 -16.81
N SER A 169 10.69 -27.83 -17.58
CA SER A 169 11.13 -29.14 -17.07
C SER A 169 12.40 -29.05 -16.21
N GLN A 170 13.34 -28.18 -16.60
CA GLN A 170 14.59 -27.92 -15.87
C GLN A 170 14.52 -26.74 -14.90
N TYR A 171 13.40 -25.99 -14.89
CA TYR A 171 13.23 -24.73 -14.14
C TYR A 171 11.93 -24.71 -13.31
N PRO A 172 11.74 -25.67 -12.39
CA PRO A 172 10.48 -25.79 -11.63
C PRO A 172 10.20 -24.58 -10.72
N ASN A 173 11.23 -23.94 -10.18
CA ASN A 173 11.08 -22.76 -9.32
C ASN A 173 10.74 -21.49 -10.12
N LEU A 174 11.33 -21.32 -11.30
CA LEU A 174 10.94 -20.26 -12.24
C LEU A 174 9.46 -20.38 -12.62
N LYS A 175 8.96 -21.60 -12.81
CA LYS A 175 7.52 -21.83 -13.06
C LYS A 175 6.66 -21.36 -11.89
N LYS A 176 7.06 -21.66 -10.65
CA LYS A 176 6.35 -21.19 -9.44
C LYS A 176 6.32 -19.66 -9.37
N LEU A 177 7.43 -18.98 -9.69
CA LEU A 177 7.48 -17.52 -9.77
C LEU A 177 6.52 -16.97 -10.85
N ALA A 178 6.56 -17.54 -12.05
CA ALA A 178 5.67 -17.14 -13.15
C ALA A 178 4.19 -17.35 -12.82
N ASP A 179 3.84 -18.51 -12.25
CA ASP A 179 2.49 -18.82 -11.78
C ASP A 179 2.06 -17.86 -10.65
N TYR A 180 2.97 -17.48 -9.77
CA TYR A 180 2.71 -16.56 -8.66
C TYR A 180 2.41 -15.13 -9.14
N GLU A 181 3.25 -14.57 -10.00
CA GLU A 181 3.07 -13.21 -10.53
C GLU A 181 1.81 -13.09 -11.40
N THR A 182 1.46 -14.13 -12.16
CA THR A 182 0.27 -14.14 -13.04
C THR A 182 -1.05 -14.34 -12.29
N LYS A 183 -1.07 -15.17 -11.23
CA LYS A 183 -2.33 -15.49 -10.51
C LYS A 183 -2.77 -14.42 -9.50
N LYS A 184 -1.94 -13.42 -9.18
CA LYS A 184 -2.22 -12.33 -8.21
C LYS A 184 -2.76 -12.76 -6.81
N SER A 185 -2.81 -14.06 -6.50
CA SER A 185 -3.28 -14.57 -5.21
C SER A 185 -2.13 -14.61 -4.21
N ARG A 186 -2.10 -13.62 -3.31
CA ARG A 186 -1.02 -13.43 -2.32
C ARG A 186 -1.29 -14.13 -0.97
N ALA A 187 -2.47 -14.70 -0.76
CA ALA A 187 -2.89 -15.28 0.52
C ALA A 187 -2.21 -16.63 0.80
N TYR A 188 -1.53 -16.78 1.94
CA TYR A 188 -0.94 -18.06 2.38
C TYR A 188 -2.04 -19.02 2.83
N GLU A 189 -1.95 -20.28 2.42
CA GLU A 189 -2.85 -21.35 2.87
C GLU A 189 -2.49 -21.86 4.28
N SER A 190 -1.22 -21.74 4.66
CA SER A 190 -0.72 -22.14 5.97
C SER A 190 0.42 -21.24 6.45
N GLU A 191 0.62 -21.20 7.76
CA GLU A 191 1.68 -20.42 8.40
C GLU A 191 3.08 -20.89 7.93
N PRO A 192 3.95 -19.97 7.49
CA PRO A 192 5.34 -20.29 7.16
C PRO A 192 6.14 -20.80 8.35
N VAL A 193 7.03 -21.76 8.09
CA VAL A 193 7.80 -22.49 9.12
C VAL A 193 8.68 -21.55 9.96
N HIS A 194 9.17 -20.45 9.39
CA HIS A 194 10.02 -19.51 10.13
C HIS A 194 9.32 -18.86 11.32
N ILE A 195 7.98 -18.80 11.34
CA ILE A 195 7.25 -18.18 12.44
C ILE A 195 7.30 -19.04 13.71
N GLU A 196 7.21 -20.37 13.57
CA GLU A 196 7.44 -21.27 14.70
C GLU A 196 8.91 -21.18 15.15
N LEU A 197 9.85 -21.24 14.19
CA LEU A 197 11.28 -21.25 14.48
C LEU A 197 11.75 -19.97 15.18
N MET A 198 11.32 -18.80 14.72
CA MET A 198 11.77 -17.53 15.30
C MET A 198 11.38 -17.40 16.78
N LYS A 199 10.23 -17.95 17.17
CA LYS A 199 9.75 -18.00 18.55
C LYS A 199 10.45 -19.09 19.35
N ARG A 200 10.45 -20.33 18.84
CA ARG A 200 11.01 -21.51 19.52
C ARG A 200 12.50 -21.35 19.81
N LEU A 201 13.23 -20.69 18.93
CA LEU A 201 14.67 -20.45 19.07
C LEU A 201 14.99 -19.13 19.80
N GLU A 202 13.98 -18.41 20.30
CA GLU A 202 14.13 -17.12 20.98
C GLU A 202 14.93 -16.12 20.12
N LEU A 203 14.55 -15.99 18.84
CA LEU A 203 15.18 -15.05 17.92
C LEU A 203 14.35 -13.78 17.83
N VAL A 204 13.08 -13.92 17.48
CA VAL A 204 12.14 -12.83 17.20
C VAL A 204 10.75 -13.24 17.65
N ASP A 205 9.97 -12.30 18.16
CA ASP A 205 8.59 -12.56 18.56
C ASP A 205 7.71 -11.33 18.35
N TYR A 206 6.40 -11.54 18.44
CA TYR A 206 5.42 -10.47 18.40
C TYR A 206 5.47 -9.65 19.69
N GLU A 207 5.17 -8.35 19.60
CA GLU A 207 5.07 -7.46 20.74
C GLU A 207 3.63 -6.94 20.88
N PRO A 208 2.81 -7.50 21.79
CA PRO A 208 1.41 -7.10 21.96
C PRO A 208 1.20 -5.62 22.30
N ALA A 209 2.20 -4.96 22.89
CA ALA A 209 2.15 -3.53 23.17
C ALA A 209 2.50 -2.63 21.95
N SER A 210 2.86 -3.24 20.81
CA SER A 210 3.19 -2.56 19.56
C SER A 210 2.17 -2.88 18.48
N ASP A 211 2.14 -2.07 17.41
CA ASP A 211 1.35 -2.40 16.23
C ASP A 211 1.83 -3.70 15.57
N SER A 212 0.90 -4.43 14.95
CA SER A 212 1.16 -5.71 14.30
C SER A 212 2.24 -5.57 13.23
N GLY A 213 3.10 -6.59 13.06
CA GLY A 213 4.19 -6.55 12.08
C GLY A 213 5.34 -5.60 12.46
N ASN A 214 5.35 -5.06 13.69
CA ASN A 214 6.53 -4.49 14.33
C ASN A 214 6.97 -5.45 15.45
N LEU A 215 8.06 -6.18 15.20
CA LEU A 215 8.47 -7.32 16.03
C LEU A 215 9.58 -6.96 17.02
N ARG A 216 9.65 -7.67 18.13
CA ARG A 216 10.77 -7.60 19.08
C ARG A 216 11.83 -8.63 18.75
N TYR A 217 13.09 -8.26 18.91
CA TYR A 217 14.23 -9.15 18.74
C TYR A 217 14.82 -9.49 20.11
N TYR A 218 14.95 -10.79 20.39
CA TYR A 218 15.71 -11.27 21.55
C TYR A 218 17.22 -11.19 21.29
N PRO A 219 18.09 -11.34 22.30
CA PRO A 219 19.54 -11.19 22.13
C PRO A 219 20.14 -12.02 20.99
N LYS A 220 19.71 -13.29 20.84
CA LYS A 220 20.17 -14.19 19.76
C LYS A 220 19.79 -13.66 18.38
N GLY A 221 18.52 -13.30 18.19
CA GLY A 221 18.04 -12.75 16.92
C GLY A 221 18.66 -11.39 16.61
N ARG A 222 18.86 -10.54 17.62
CA ARG A 222 19.51 -9.24 17.46
C ARG A 222 20.97 -9.40 17.02
N LEU A 223 21.69 -10.37 17.58
CA LEU A 223 23.06 -10.69 17.19
C LEU A 223 23.14 -11.13 15.72
N ILE A 224 22.31 -12.08 15.30
CA ILE A 224 22.24 -12.53 13.90
C ILE A 224 21.96 -11.34 12.98
N LYS A 225 20.94 -10.53 13.31
CA LYS A 225 20.60 -9.32 12.56
C LYS A 225 21.79 -8.36 12.47
N LYS A 226 22.55 -8.15 13.56
CA LYS A 226 23.71 -7.25 13.58
C LYS A 226 24.81 -7.71 12.63
N ILE A 227 25.11 -9.01 12.63
CA ILE A 227 26.15 -9.58 11.75
C ILE A 227 25.78 -9.37 10.28
N ILE A 228 24.50 -9.56 9.92
CA ILE A 228 24.00 -9.34 8.55
C ILE A 228 24.04 -7.83 8.21
N GLU A 229 23.59 -6.97 9.11
CA GLU A 229 23.64 -5.51 8.95
C GLU A 229 25.07 -5.01 8.69
N ASP A 230 26.04 -5.51 9.46
CA ASP A 230 27.45 -5.14 9.33
C ASP A 230 28.06 -5.63 8.02
N SER A 231 27.74 -6.87 7.62
CA SER A 231 28.20 -7.44 6.36
C SER A 231 27.71 -6.60 5.17
N VAL A 232 26.41 -6.34 5.08
CA VAL A 232 25.84 -5.54 3.97
C VAL A 232 26.41 -4.12 3.96
N THR A 233 26.56 -3.50 5.13
CA THR A 233 27.19 -2.17 5.26
C THR A 233 28.63 -2.19 4.74
N HIS A 234 29.40 -3.22 5.08
CA HIS A 234 30.78 -3.39 4.61
C HIS A 234 30.84 -3.49 3.09
N TYR A 235 29.96 -4.29 2.46
CA TYR A 235 29.88 -4.40 1.00
C TYR A 235 29.55 -3.05 0.34
N CYS A 236 28.56 -2.31 0.87
CA CYS A 236 28.21 -1.00 0.35
C CYS A 236 29.38 -0.01 0.45
N ILE A 237 30.04 0.09 1.60
CA ILE A 237 31.20 0.99 1.79
C ILE A 237 32.37 0.59 0.88
N LYS A 238 32.67 -0.71 0.78
CA LYS A 238 33.72 -1.23 -0.13
C LYS A 238 33.43 -0.89 -1.59
N SER A 239 32.16 -0.79 -1.98
CA SER A 239 31.74 -0.36 -3.32
C SER A 239 31.88 1.14 -3.58
N GLY A 240 32.34 1.92 -2.59
CA GLY A 240 32.51 3.37 -2.65
C GLY A 240 31.29 4.16 -2.21
N ALA A 241 30.34 3.54 -1.49
CA ALA A 241 29.18 4.24 -0.96
C ALA A 241 29.50 5.04 0.30
N HIS A 242 28.90 6.22 0.41
CA HIS A 242 28.96 7.06 1.59
C HIS A 242 27.74 6.77 2.46
N GLU A 243 28.00 6.25 3.65
CA GLU A 243 26.95 6.02 4.64
C GLU A 243 26.41 7.35 5.17
N VAL A 244 25.08 7.49 5.18
CA VAL A 244 24.34 8.66 5.70
C VAL A 244 23.22 8.19 6.62
N GLU A 245 22.77 9.08 7.49
CA GLU A 245 21.59 8.87 8.33
C GLU A 245 20.58 9.98 8.07
N THR A 246 19.33 9.61 7.84
CA THR A 246 18.26 10.55 7.49
C THR A 246 17.12 10.51 8.51
N PRO A 247 16.33 11.59 8.65
CA PRO A 247 15.20 11.63 9.59
C PRO A 247 14.20 10.49 9.39
N ILE A 248 13.58 10.05 10.49
CA ILE A 248 12.59 8.96 10.49
C ILE A 248 11.20 9.39 9.97
N MET A 249 10.89 10.68 10.01
CA MET A 249 9.60 11.22 9.61
C MET A 249 9.76 12.54 8.86
N TYR A 250 8.81 12.80 7.96
CA TYR A 250 8.85 13.94 7.05
C TYR A 250 7.50 14.64 6.96
N ASP A 251 7.52 15.94 6.64
CA ASP A 251 6.33 16.78 6.53
C ASP A 251 5.58 16.50 5.21
N PHE A 252 4.27 16.28 5.29
CA PHE A 252 3.42 16.11 4.10
C PHE A 252 3.42 17.34 3.19
N ALA A 253 3.58 18.54 3.76
CA ALA A 253 3.55 19.79 3.02
C ALA A 253 4.89 20.12 2.31
N HIS A 254 5.89 19.25 2.40
CA HIS A 254 7.17 19.48 1.73
C HIS A 254 6.99 19.34 0.20
N PRO A 255 7.29 20.38 -0.61
CA PRO A 255 6.95 20.40 -2.05
C PRO A 255 7.56 19.24 -2.85
N SER A 256 8.80 18.85 -2.56
CA SER A 256 9.47 17.72 -3.23
C SER A 256 8.90 16.36 -2.84
N LEU A 257 8.35 16.23 -1.63
CA LEU A 257 7.84 14.97 -1.11
C LEU A 257 6.40 14.74 -1.56
N GLU A 258 5.56 15.78 -1.59
CA GLU A 258 4.17 15.70 -2.04
C GLU A 258 4.04 15.02 -3.41
N LYS A 259 4.87 15.42 -4.39
CA LYS A 259 4.90 14.79 -5.72
C LYS A 259 5.33 13.32 -5.70
N TYR A 260 6.28 12.98 -4.83
CA TYR A 260 6.78 11.60 -4.70
C TYR A 260 5.74 10.70 -4.02
N LEU A 261 5.10 11.18 -2.95
CA LEU A 261 4.06 10.44 -2.22
C LEU A 261 2.88 10.07 -3.12
N ASN A 262 2.54 10.92 -4.08
CA ASN A 262 1.50 10.64 -5.08
C ASN A 262 1.90 9.55 -6.10
N ARG A 263 3.19 9.22 -6.23
CA ARG A 263 3.71 8.22 -7.16
C ARG A 263 4.08 6.90 -6.49
N PHE A 264 4.18 6.85 -5.16
CA PHE A 264 4.64 5.66 -4.47
C PHE A 264 3.48 4.87 -3.86
N PRO A 265 3.31 3.59 -4.22
CA PRO A 265 2.19 2.76 -3.78
C PRO A 265 2.36 2.26 -2.34
N ALA A 266 2.45 3.14 -1.34
CA ALA A 266 2.59 2.75 0.06
C ALA A 266 1.53 3.40 0.95
N ARG A 267 0.93 2.58 1.82
CA ARG A 267 0.12 3.07 2.93
C ARG A 267 1.04 3.54 4.05
N GLN A 268 0.71 4.68 4.65
CA GLN A 268 1.63 5.40 5.53
C GLN A 268 1.07 5.52 6.95
N TYR A 269 1.96 5.52 7.94
CA TYR A 269 1.63 6.00 9.27
C TYR A 269 1.71 7.51 9.29
N THR A 270 0.68 8.14 9.84
CA THR A 270 0.62 9.58 9.99
C THR A 270 0.79 9.95 11.46
N ILE A 271 1.56 11.02 11.71
CA ILE A 271 1.78 11.59 13.03
C ILE A 271 1.38 13.05 12.95
N ASN A 272 0.41 13.44 13.78
CA ASN A 272 0.07 14.86 13.95
C ASN A 272 0.98 15.42 15.05
N SER A 273 1.73 16.47 14.71
CA SER A 273 2.57 17.19 15.67
C SER A 273 2.34 18.69 15.48
N ASP A 274 1.86 19.35 16.54
CA ASP A 274 1.33 20.70 16.52
C ASP A 274 0.24 20.90 15.45
N GLN A 275 0.43 21.88 14.55
CA GLN A 275 -0.43 22.18 13.42
C GLN A 275 0.03 21.49 12.12
N ARG A 276 1.04 20.60 12.20
CA ARG A 276 1.63 19.94 11.04
C ARG A 276 1.36 18.43 11.06
N MET A 277 1.31 17.87 9.86
CA MET A 277 1.11 16.44 9.65
C MET A 277 2.39 15.86 9.08
N PHE A 278 2.88 14.81 9.70
CA PHE A 278 4.07 14.08 9.29
C PHE A 278 3.70 12.65 8.90
N PHE A 279 4.56 12.02 8.11
CA PHE A 279 4.51 10.57 7.89
C PHE A 279 5.81 9.91 8.33
N LEU A 280 5.69 8.67 8.82
CA LEU A 280 6.85 7.82 9.01
C LEU A 280 7.38 7.36 7.64
N ARG A 281 8.70 7.46 7.44
CA ARG A 281 9.34 7.06 6.18
C ARG A 281 9.08 5.58 5.87
N PHE A 282 8.89 5.26 4.59
CA PHE A 282 8.71 3.88 4.10
C PHE A 282 9.86 3.39 3.21
N ALA A 283 10.85 4.26 2.99
CA ALA A 283 12.08 4.03 2.24
C ALA A 283 13.15 5.06 2.63
N ALA A 284 14.43 4.80 2.34
CA ALA A 284 15.52 5.76 2.59
C ALA A 284 15.58 6.85 1.51
N CYS A 285 15.06 6.55 0.32
CA CYS A 285 15.13 7.37 -0.88
C CYS A 285 14.89 8.87 -0.61
N PHE A 286 13.92 9.21 0.25
CA PHE A 286 13.56 10.60 0.58
C PHE A 286 14.75 11.41 1.08
N GLY A 287 15.37 10.93 2.16
CA GLY A 287 16.46 11.66 2.78
C GLY A 287 17.69 11.68 1.90
N GLN A 288 17.96 10.58 1.18
CA GLN A 288 19.09 10.51 0.25
C GLN A 288 18.92 11.44 -0.94
N PHE A 289 17.72 11.60 -1.50
CA PHE A 289 17.45 12.57 -2.57
C PHE A 289 17.49 14.01 -2.07
N LEU A 290 17.03 14.29 -0.86
CA LEU A 290 17.16 15.62 -0.25
C LEU A 290 18.63 15.98 -0.01
N ILE A 291 19.44 15.05 0.50
CA ILE A 291 20.89 15.22 0.61
C ILE A 291 21.50 15.48 -0.77
N ALA A 292 21.21 14.63 -1.76
CA ALA A 292 21.77 14.77 -3.10
C ALA A 292 21.37 16.08 -3.79
N HIS A 293 20.18 16.62 -3.49
CA HIS A 293 19.73 17.91 -3.98
C HIS A 293 20.57 19.08 -3.42
N ASP A 294 20.95 19.00 -2.14
CA ASP A 294 21.68 20.08 -1.46
C ASP A 294 23.20 20.03 -1.67
N VAL A 295 23.72 18.87 -2.09
CA VAL A 295 25.15 18.69 -2.37
C VAL A 295 25.53 19.28 -3.73
N TYR A 296 26.59 20.08 -3.77
CA TYR A 296 27.20 20.52 -5.03
C TYR A 296 28.07 19.40 -5.62
N LEU A 297 27.58 18.75 -6.68
CA LEU A 297 28.28 17.67 -7.39
C LEU A 297 28.79 18.14 -8.76
N SER A 298 30.09 17.96 -9.01
CA SER A 298 30.69 18.04 -10.35
C SER A 298 30.71 16.68 -11.03
N TYR A 299 30.80 16.66 -12.36
CA TYR A 299 30.89 15.42 -13.15
C TYR A 299 32.06 14.51 -12.77
N LYS A 300 33.12 15.07 -12.17
CA LYS A 300 34.31 14.32 -11.69
C LYS A 300 34.04 13.54 -10.41
N GLN A 301 32.98 13.86 -9.68
CA GLN A 301 32.57 13.19 -8.45
C GLN A 301 31.56 12.08 -8.73
N LEU A 302 31.17 11.86 -9.98
CA LEU A 302 30.28 10.77 -10.39
C LEU A 302 31.11 9.53 -10.77
N PRO A 303 30.70 8.31 -10.38
CA PRO A 303 29.43 7.98 -9.74
C PRO A 303 29.42 8.33 -8.24
N PHE A 304 28.37 9.03 -7.80
CA PHE A 304 28.18 9.39 -6.39
C PHE A 304 27.20 8.41 -5.74
N LYS A 305 27.61 7.77 -4.65
CA LYS A 305 26.85 6.69 -4.01
C LYS A 305 26.48 7.06 -2.58
N LEU A 306 25.19 7.09 -2.28
CA LEU A 306 24.66 7.27 -0.94
C LEU A 306 24.10 5.94 -0.44
N TYR A 307 24.47 5.54 0.77
CA TYR A 307 23.99 4.35 1.44
C TYR A 307 23.37 4.71 2.78
N GLU A 308 22.25 4.10 3.13
CA GLU A 308 21.67 4.18 4.46
C GLU A 308 21.13 2.81 4.85
N LEU A 309 21.62 2.27 5.97
CA LEU A 309 20.96 1.18 6.65
C LEU A 309 19.76 1.74 7.42
N THR A 310 18.61 1.85 6.77
CA THR A 310 17.41 2.39 7.42
C THR A 310 16.94 1.45 8.51
N ARG A 311 17.30 1.72 9.76
CA ARG A 311 16.91 0.85 10.89
C ARG A 311 15.39 0.74 11.05
N TYR A 312 14.68 1.82 10.73
CA TYR A 312 13.23 1.92 10.81
C TYR A 312 12.65 2.54 9.54
N SER A 313 11.98 1.70 8.76
CA SER A 313 11.09 2.07 7.66
C SER A 313 9.74 1.42 7.88
N PHE A 314 8.65 2.09 7.50
CA PHE A 314 7.30 1.67 7.84
C PHE A 314 6.37 1.63 6.63
N ARG A 315 5.69 0.50 6.42
CA ARG A 315 4.61 0.38 5.42
C ARG A 315 3.37 -0.14 6.11
N ARG A 316 2.26 0.58 6.04
CA ARG A 316 1.01 0.24 6.74
C ARG A 316 0.22 -0.84 5.97
N GLU A 317 0.84 -2.00 5.78
CA GLU A 317 0.23 -3.18 5.14
C GLU A 317 -1.11 -3.56 5.82
N GLN A 318 -2.03 -4.22 5.12
CA GLN A 318 -3.26 -4.71 5.75
C GLN A 318 -2.93 -5.73 6.83
N SER A 319 -3.71 -5.78 7.91
CA SER A 319 -3.50 -6.75 9.00
C SER A 319 -3.51 -8.19 8.51
N GLY A 320 -4.37 -8.53 7.54
CA GLY A 320 -4.43 -9.86 6.92
C GLY A 320 -3.27 -10.18 5.96
N GLU A 321 -2.41 -9.22 5.65
CA GLU A 321 -1.24 -9.42 4.78
C GLU A 321 0.05 -9.70 5.57
N LEU A 322 0.05 -9.45 6.88
CA LEU A 322 1.24 -9.60 7.72
C LEU A 322 1.63 -11.06 7.88
N MET A 323 2.94 -11.34 7.80
CA MET A 323 3.43 -12.72 7.82
C MET A 323 4.82 -12.83 8.44
N GLY A 324 4.89 -12.89 9.77
CA GLY A 324 6.15 -13.00 10.53
C GLY A 324 7.23 -12.04 9.99
N LEU A 325 8.43 -12.56 9.77
CA LEU A 325 9.55 -11.82 9.17
C LEU A 325 9.46 -11.57 7.64
N LYS A 326 8.49 -12.14 6.91
CA LYS A 326 8.39 -12.00 5.44
C LYS A 326 7.62 -10.75 5.02
N ARG A 327 6.56 -10.39 5.75
CA ARG A 327 5.76 -9.18 5.48
C ARG A 327 5.45 -8.45 6.78
N LEU A 328 6.13 -7.32 6.97
CA LEU A 328 6.17 -6.53 8.19
C LEU A 328 5.63 -5.13 7.93
N ARG A 329 5.24 -4.46 9.02
CA ARG A 329 4.88 -3.04 9.00
C ARG A 329 6.03 -2.13 9.37
N ALA A 330 7.00 -2.63 10.12
CA ALA A 330 8.25 -1.95 10.43
C ALA A 330 9.42 -2.87 10.05
N PHE A 331 10.38 -2.35 9.30
CA PHE A 331 11.49 -3.14 8.79
C PHE A 331 12.77 -2.32 8.68
N THR A 332 13.89 -3.04 8.67
CA THR A 332 15.21 -2.48 8.36
C THR A 332 15.54 -2.74 6.92
N MET A 333 15.95 -1.72 6.18
CA MET A 333 16.29 -1.85 4.75
C MET A 333 17.65 -1.21 4.46
N PRO A 334 18.65 -1.99 4.00
CA PRO A 334 19.84 -1.42 3.40
C PRO A 334 19.45 -0.80 2.05
N ASP A 335 19.60 0.51 1.91
CA ASP A 335 19.18 1.25 0.72
C ASP A 335 20.34 2.07 0.17
N MET A 336 20.62 1.93 -1.12
CA MET A 336 21.74 2.58 -1.78
C MET A 336 21.27 3.24 -3.08
N HIS A 337 21.55 4.54 -3.21
CA HIS A 337 21.29 5.31 -4.43
C HIS A 337 22.60 5.70 -5.08
N THR A 338 22.73 5.37 -6.36
CA THR A 338 23.91 5.72 -7.16
C THR A 338 23.51 6.73 -8.22
N PHE A 339 24.08 7.92 -8.12
CA PHE A 339 23.91 9.01 -9.06
C PHE A 339 25.04 8.95 -10.09
N VAL A 340 24.67 8.98 -11.37
CA VAL A 340 25.58 8.81 -12.50
C VAL A 340 25.29 9.89 -13.54
N ARG A 341 26.27 10.14 -14.41
CA ARG A 341 26.20 11.21 -15.42
C ARG A 341 25.31 10.88 -16.61
N ASP A 342 25.27 9.61 -17.01
CA ASP A 342 24.58 9.13 -18.21
C ASP A 342 24.26 7.63 -18.10
N PHE A 343 23.58 7.13 -19.14
CA PHE A 343 23.14 5.74 -19.21
C PHE A 343 24.30 4.73 -19.28
N ASP A 344 25.39 5.06 -19.97
CA ASP A 344 26.56 4.18 -20.05
C ASP A 344 27.16 3.95 -18.66
N GLN A 345 27.33 5.01 -17.87
CA GLN A 345 27.78 4.89 -16.49
C GLN A 345 26.73 4.21 -15.60
N ALA A 346 25.43 4.40 -15.86
CA ALA A 346 24.36 3.67 -15.17
C ALA A 346 24.48 2.15 -15.39
N ARG A 347 24.74 1.74 -16.63
CA ARG A 347 24.95 0.32 -17.00
C ARG A 347 26.16 -0.26 -16.29
N GLU A 348 27.30 0.45 -16.31
CA GLU A 348 28.52 0.01 -15.63
C GLU A 348 28.32 -0.15 -14.12
N GLU A 349 27.70 0.83 -13.46
CA GLU A 349 27.43 0.77 -12.02
C GLU A 349 26.39 -0.28 -11.66
N PHE A 350 25.37 -0.48 -12.51
CA PHE A 350 24.40 -1.57 -12.35
C PHE A 350 25.09 -2.93 -12.39
N LEU A 351 25.97 -3.17 -13.36
CA LEU A 351 26.71 -4.43 -13.46
C LEU A 351 27.60 -4.67 -12.22
N LYS A 352 28.31 -3.65 -11.74
CA LYS A 352 29.09 -3.74 -10.50
C LYS A 352 28.21 -4.12 -9.30
N GLN A 353 27.05 -3.49 -9.15
CA GLN A 353 26.11 -3.77 -8.07
C GLN A 353 25.48 -5.17 -8.19
N LEU A 354 25.19 -5.62 -9.41
CA LEU A 354 24.73 -6.97 -9.67
C LEU A 354 25.77 -8.00 -9.25
N HIS A 355 27.04 -7.79 -9.60
CA HIS A 355 28.13 -8.66 -9.17
C HIS A 355 28.27 -8.68 -7.65
N THR A 356 28.29 -7.52 -6.99
CA THR A 356 28.31 -7.47 -5.51
C THR A 356 27.10 -8.17 -4.89
N SER A 357 25.90 -7.99 -5.44
CA SER A 357 24.70 -8.66 -4.94
C SER A 357 24.77 -10.17 -5.13
N LYS A 358 25.34 -10.64 -6.25
CA LYS A 358 25.59 -12.05 -6.51
C LYS A 358 26.61 -12.63 -5.53
N GLU A 359 27.73 -11.95 -5.31
CA GLU A 359 28.76 -12.34 -4.32
C GLU A 359 28.16 -12.50 -2.92
N ILE A 360 27.34 -11.54 -2.49
CA ILE A 360 26.62 -11.60 -1.20
C ILE A 360 25.70 -12.83 -1.16
N MET A 361 24.91 -13.05 -2.21
CA MET A 361 23.99 -14.20 -2.27
C MET A 361 24.73 -15.54 -2.29
N GLU A 362 25.91 -15.61 -2.91
CA GLU A 362 26.76 -16.80 -2.91
C GLU A 362 27.40 -17.04 -1.54
N GLU A 363 27.88 -15.98 -0.86
CA GLU A 363 28.41 -16.07 0.51
C GLU A 363 27.37 -16.60 1.51
N TYR A 364 26.11 -16.19 1.36
CA TYR A 364 25.01 -16.68 2.19
C TYR A 364 24.40 -18.00 1.70
N GLU A 365 24.97 -18.64 0.66
CA GLU A 365 24.46 -19.87 0.05
C GLU A 365 23.00 -19.77 -0.45
N LEU A 366 22.60 -18.56 -0.84
CA LEU A 366 21.26 -18.18 -1.25
C LEU A 366 21.06 -18.21 -2.77
N TYR A 367 22.14 -18.08 -3.56
CA TYR A 367 22.05 -17.89 -5.01
C TYR A 367 21.41 -19.06 -5.79
N SER A 368 21.52 -20.29 -5.28
CA SER A 368 20.86 -21.48 -5.86
C SER A 368 19.34 -21.50 -5.61
N HIS A 369 18.84 -20.68 -4.68
CA HIS A 369 17.45 -20.67 -4.24
C HIS A 369 16.66 -19.45 -4.73
N ILE A 370 17.31 -18.54 -5.45
CA ILE A 370 16.65 -17.38 -6.04
C ILE A 370 16.22 -17.63 -7.47
N GLU A 371 15.14 -16.98 -7.87
CA GLU A 371 14.70 -16.82 -9.24
C GLU A 371 14.77 -15.34 -9.62
N ILE A 372 14.88 -15.05 -10.90
CA ILE A 372 15.09 -13.69 -11.38
C ILE A 372 13.83 -13.20 -12.05
N ALA A 373 13.43 -11.98 -11.67
CA ALA A 373 12.40 -11.24 -12.37
C ALA A 373 12.94 -9.88 -12.83
N PHE A 374 12.56 -9.51 -14.05
CA PHE A 374 12.68 -8.15 -14.53
C PHE A 374 11.30 -7.54 -14.73
N ARG A 375 11.24 -6.23 -14.58
CA ARG A 375 10.10 -5.42 -15.06
C ARG A 375 10.69 -4.33 -15.95
N ALA A 376 10.17 -4.13 -17.14
CA ALA A 376 10.71 -3.13 -18.06
C ALA A 376 9.64 -2.50 -18.94
N GLN A 377 9.82 -1.23 -19.28
CA GLN A 377 9.07 -0.62 -20.36
C GLN A 377 9.45 -1.30 -21.68
N LYS A 378 8.46 -1.64 -22.51
CA LYS A 378 8.69 -2.36 -23.78
C LYS A 378 9.74 -1.70 -24.65
N ASP A 379 9.62 -0.39 -24.90
CA ASP A 379 10.56 0.34 -25.77
C ASP A 379 11.99 0.25 -25.25
N PHE A 380 12.18 0.44 -23.94
CA PHE A 380 13.49 0.36 -23.29
C PHE A 380 14.08 -1.06 -23.38
N PHE A 381 13.26 -2.09 -23.20
CA PHE A 381 13.71 -3.49 -23.32
C PHE A 381 14.24 -3.78 -24.73
N TYR A 382 13.49 -3.41 -25.77
CA TYR A 382 13.89 -3.68 -27.15
C TYR A 382 15.08 -2.84 -27.60
N GLU A 383 15.16 -1.57 -27.18
CA GLU A 383 16.31 -0.69 -27.45
C GLU A 383 17.61 -1.24 -26.84
N HIS A 384 17.52 -1.88 -25.68
CA HIS A 384 18.68 -2.40 -24.93
C HIS A 384 18.74 -3.93 -24.85
N LEU A 385 18.18 -4.64 -25.83
CA LEU A 385 18.07 -6.10 -25.81
C LEU A 385 19.42 -6.82 -25.57
N GLU A 386 20.51 -6.33 -26.16
CA GLU A 386 21.84 -6.91 -25.98
C GLU A 386 22.34 -6.80 -24.54
N TRP A 387 21.95 -5.75 -23.82
CA TRP A 387 22.25 -5.62 -22.40
C TRP A 387 21.46 -6.65 -21.58
N TYR A 388 20.18 -6.90 -21.89
CA TYR A 388 19.43 -7.98 -21.24
C TYR A 388 20.02 -9.38 -21.52
N LYS A 389 20.55 -9.63 -22.72
CA LYS A 389 21.30 -10.85 -23.03
C LYS A 389 22.59 -10.96 -22.21
N GLU A 390 23.32 -9.87 -22.03
CA GLU A 390 24.49 -9.83 -21.15
C GLU A 390 24.12 -10.15 -19.71
N LEU A 391 23.05 -9.53 -19.19
CA LEU A 391 22.53 -9.81 -17.85
C LEU A 391 22.12 -11.28 -17.70
N GLN A 392 21.44 -11.86 -18.70
CA GLN A 392 21.07 -13.28 -18.73
C GLN A 392 22.30 -14.18 -18.62
N ARG A 393 23.40 -13.86 -19.34
CA ARG A 393 24.67 -14.60 -19.25
C ARG A 393 25.32 -14.49 -17.88
N ILE A 394 25.32 -13.30 -17.27
CA ILE A 394 25.90 -13.06 -15.94
C ILE A 394 25.14 -13.84 -14.87
N VAL A 395 23.81 -13.84 -14.95
CA VAL A 395 22.99 -14.54 -13.97
C VAL A 395 22.99 -16.06 -14.20
N GLY A 396 23.18 -16.50 -15.44
CA GLY A 396 23.40 -17.89 -15.82
C GLY A 396 22.14 -18.76 -15.82
N LYS A 397 20.95 -18.15 -15.83
CA LYS A 397 19.66 -18.83 -15.85
C LYS A 397 18.60 -17.99 -16.56
N PRO A 398 17.54 -18.60 -17.13
CA PRO A 398 16.39 -17.87 -17.64
C PRO A 398 15.71 -17.07 -16.53
N PHE A 399 15.01 -16.00 -16.92
CA PHE A 399 14.29 -15.14 -15.99
C PHE A 399 12.89 -14.79 -16.47
N LEU A 400 12.01 -14.45 -15.53
CA LEU A 400 10.70 -13.88 -15.81
C LEU A 400 10.87 -12.39 -16.17
N ILE A 401 10.15 -11.89 -17.17
CA ILE A 401 10.10 -10.46 -17.46
C ILE A 401 8.68 -9.97 -17.67
N GLU A 402 8.28 -8.95 -16.90
CA GLU A 402 7.06 -8.17 -17.11
C GLU A 402 7.38 -7.00 -18.04
N LEU A 403 6.69 -6.94 -19.18
CA LEU A 403 6.81 -5.84 -20.14
C LEU A 403 5.54 -4.99 -20.13
N PHE A 404 5.72 -3.68 -19.93
CA PHE A 404 4.61 -2.72 -19.87
C PHE A 404 4.75 -1.62 -20.91
N ASP A 405 3.61 -1.15 -21.45
CA ASP A 405 3.56 -0.16 -22.51
C ASP A 405 3.89 1.26 -22.00
N GLN A 406 3.44 1.60 -20.78
CA GLN A 406 3.62 2.93 -20.20
C GLN A 406 4.21 2.85 -18.79
N ARG A 407 5.11 3.78 -18.49
CA ARG A 407 5.73 3.89 -17.17
C ARG A 407 4.70 4.27 -16.11
N TYR A 408 4.43 3.32 -15.21
CA TYR A 408 3.50 3.48 -14.09
C TYR A 408 4.19 3.66 -12.74
N ALA A 409 5.47 3.28 -12.66
CA ALA A 409 6.29 3.35 -11.47
C ALA A 409 7.44 4.35 -11.63
N TYR A 410 8.17 4.58 -10.53
CA TYR A 410 9.35 5.44 -10.52
C TYR A 410 10.54 4.86 -11.29
N PHE A 411 10.48 3.64 -11.81
CA PHE A 411 11.55 3.00 -12.58
C PHE A 411 11.16 2.81 -14.06
N ILE A 412 12.17 2.67 -14.92
CA ILE A 412 12.02 2.28 -16.34
C ILE A 412 12.25 0.77 -16.48
N THR A 413 13.28 0.28 -15.79
CA THR A 413 13.50 -1.15 -15.59
C THR A 413 13.82 -1.45 -14.13
N LYS A 414 13.45 -2.64 -13.67
CA LYS A 414 13.68 -3.14 -12.33
C LYS A 414 14.19 -4.58 -12.44
N PHE A 415 15.18 -4.92 -11.62
CA PHE A 415 15.71 -6.25 -11.44
C PHE A 415 15.43 -6.74 -10.02
N GLU A 416 14.99 -7.98 -9.88
CA GLU A 416 14.61 -8.57 -8.61
C GLU A 416 15.18 -9.98 -8.48
N PHE A 417 15.84 -10.23 -7.35
CA PHE A 417 16.08 -11.58 -6.85
C PHE A 417 14.88 -12.00 -6.00
N ASN A 418 14.20 -13.07 -6.41
CA ASN A 418 12.99 -13.58 -5.78
C ASN A 418 13.29 -14.91 -5.11
N PHE A 419 12.78 -15.13 -3.91
CA PHE A 419 13.04 -16.34 -3.14
C PHE A 419 11.81 -17.23 -3.14
N ILE A 420 11.92 -18.46 -3.64
CA ILE A 420 10.85 -19.43 -3.45
C ILE A 420 10.95 -20.01 -2.04
N ASP A 421 10.00 -19.64 -1.18
CA ASP A 421 9.98 -20.07 0.21
C ASP A 421 9.57 -21.55 0.36
N SER A 422 9.63 -22.06 1.60
CA SER A 422 9.27 -23.45 1.95
C SER A 422 7.81 -23.84 1.63
N LYS A 423 6.98 -22.88 1.22
CA LYS A 423 5.59 -23.06 0.84
C LYS A 423 5.38 -22.82 -0.66
N ASP A 424 6.46 -22.91 -1.43
CA ASP A 424 6.46 -22.75 -2.89
C ASP A 424 5.97 -21.38 -3.36
N LYS A 425 6.15 -20.35 -2.53
CA LYS A 425 5.80 -18.97 -2.86
C LYS A 425 7.02 -18.09 -3.05
N ALA A 426 7.02 -17.34 -4.14
CA ALA A 426 8.00 -16.29 -4.42
C ALA A 426 7.97 -15.15 -3.38
#